data_AF-A0A496QW96-F1
#
_entry.id   AF-A0A496QW96-F1
#
_cell.length_a   1.000
_cell.length_b   1.000
_cell.length_c   1.000
_cell.angle_alpha   90.00
_cell.angle_beta   90.00
_cell.angle_gamma   90.00
#
_symmetry.space_group_name_H-M   'P 1'
#
loop_
_entity.id
_entity.type
_entity.pdbx_description
1 polymer ?
#
loop_
_entity_poly.entity_id
_entity_poly.type
_entity_poly.pdbx_seq_one_letter_code
_entity_poly.pdbx_strand_id
1 'polypeptide(L)'
;MEKEILTPEEVAEYLRVSERTVYNWAQRGEIPAGKIGTTWRFKRSDIEEWVNRKLSAPEGTAQEAPDRERIIRIEDIITEDRVIFLNHRHKRDALLELIDCLATSPRIKDREELEREIFKREELMSTGIGQGIAVPHVRIHSVTDLVGAVGISKFDIEDYQSLDNQPVRIIIMLAGAYNQHAKYLKALSYISAKLKQEEVRESLLTAKESREVYKLLIKGDRNGIT
;
A
#
# COMPACT_ATOMS: atom_id res chain seq x y z
N MET A 1 -0.90 15.80 46.22
CA MET A 1 -2.29 15.50 45.85
C MET A 1 -2.26 15.05 44.41
N GLU A 2 -2.75 13.85 44.10
CA GLU A 2 -2.81 13.38 42.72
C GLU A 2 -3.79 14.25 41.94
N LYS A 3 -3.37 14.72 40.75
CA LYS A 3 -4.26 15.49 39.88
C LYS A 3 -5.30 14.54 39.29
N GLU A 4 -6.58 14.86 39.53
CA GLU A 4 -7.73 14.12 39.01
C GLU A 4 -7.90 14.30 37.50
N ILE A 5 -7.48 15.45 36.97
CA ILE A 5 -7.52 15.81 35.55
C ILE A 5 -6.10 16.10 35.05
N LEU A 6 -5.72 15.44 33.95
CA LEU A 6 -4.40 15.51 33.32
C LEU A 6 -4.41 16.31 32.01
N THR A 7 -3.28 16.91 31.68
CA THR A 7 -3.00 17.51 30.36
C THR A 7 -2.44 16.46 29.37
N PRO A 8 -2.39 16.76 28.06
CA PRO A 8 -1.76 15.88 27.08
C PRO A 8 -0.31 15.50 27.44
N GLU A 9 0.47 16.46 27.93
CA GLU A 9 1.85 16.28 28.39
C GLU A 9 1.93 15.27 29.55
N GLU A 10 1.07 15.42 30.55
CA GLU A 10 1.06 14.56 31.74
C GLU A 10 0.60 13.13 31.41
N VAL A 11 -0.33 12.97 30.45
CA VAL A 11 -0.73 11.66 29.94
C VAL A 11 0.40 11.02 29.13
N ALA A 12 1.13 11.80 28.33
CA ALA A 12 2.26 11.31 27.55
C ALA A 12 3.38 10.78 28.46
N GLU A 13 3.70 11.51 29.53
CA GLU A 13 4.66 11.08 30.55
C GLU A 13 4.18 9.82 31.28
N TYR A 14 2.92 9.79 31.71
CA TYR A 14 2.34 8.64 32.41
C TYR A 14 2.35 7.36 31.57
N LEU A 15 2.02 7.45 30.28
CA LEU A 15 1.98 6.32 29.36
C LEU A 15 3.32 6.02 28.68
N ARG A 16 4.34 6.86 28.90
CA ARG A 16 5.66 6.79 28.25
C ARG A 16 5.59 6.82 26.72
N VAL A 17 4.74 7.67 26.16
CA VAL A 17 4.60 7.90 24.71
C VAL A 17 4.86 9.36 24.35
N SER A 18 4.93 9.68 23.05
CA SER A 18 5.05 11.07 22.62
C SER A 18 3.74 11.84 22.85
N GLU A 19 3.83 13.12 23.15
CA GLU A 19 2.66 14.00 23.30
C GLU A 19 1.81 14.05 22.01
N ARG A 20 2.47 14.01 20.85
CA ARG A 20 1.83 13.89 19.54
C ARG A 20 0.94 12.66 19.44
N THR A 21 1.37 11.53 20.01
CA THR A 21 0.58 10.29 20.04
C THR A 21 -0.69 10.48 20.85
N VAL A 22 -0.60 11.13 22.01
CA VAL A 22 -1.77 11.46 22.86
C VAL A 22 -2.75 12.39 22.12
N TYR A 23 -2.26 13.42 21.43
CA TYR A 23 -3.10 14.29 20.59
C TYR A 23 -3.81 13.52 19.48
N ASN A 24 -3.11 12.63 18.77
CA ASN A 24 -3.68 11.82 17.70
C ASN A 24 -4.78 10.89 18.24
N TRP A 25 -4.54 10.23 19.38
CA TRP A 25 -5.55 9.38 20.01
C TRP A 25 -6.78 10.18 20.44
N ALA A 26 -6.60 11.36 21.03
CA ALA A 26 -7.70 12.20 21.46
C ALA A 26 -8.53 12.69 20.25
N GLN A 27 -7.87 13.12 19.17
CA GLN A 27 -8.54 13.52 17.93
C GLN A 27 -9.34 12.39 17.28
N ARG A 28 -8.86 11.15 17.38
CA ARG A 28 -9.47 9.96 16.80
C ARG A 28 -10.47 9.27 17.74
N GLY A 29 -10.63 9.77 18.96
CA GLY A 29 -11.48 9.16 19.99
C GLY A 29 -10.99 7.81 20.50
N GLU A 30 -9.69 7.51 20.38
CA GLU A 30 -9.11 6.21 20.76
C GLU A 30 -8.72 6.14 22.25
N ILE A 31 -8.54 7.29 22.89
CA ILE A 31 -8.27 7.47 24.32
C ILE A 31 -9.40 8.31 24.93
N PRO A 32 -9.90 7.99 26.14
CA PRO A 32 -10.98 8.77 26.76
C PRO A 32 -10.48 10.18 27.10
N ALA A 33 -11.02 11.18 26.39
CA ALA A 33 -10.62 12.57 26.50
C ALA A 33 -11.83 13.50 26.36
N GLY A 34 -11.82 14.58 27.13
CA GLY A 34 -12.77 15.68 27.01
C GLY A 34 -12.06 16.94 26.50
N LYS A 35 -12.66 17.66 25.56
CA LYS A 35 -12.14 18.95 25.13
C LYS A 35 -12.75 20.06 25.99
N ILE A 36 -11.91 20.73 26.79
CA ILE A 36 -12.33 21.84 27.66
C ILE A 36 -11.66 23.10 27.14
N GLY A 37 -12.45 23.96 26.49
CA GLY A 37 -11.94 25.10 25.73
C GLY A 37 -11.15 24.64 24.50
N THR A 38 -9.89 25.08 24.38
CA THR A 38 -9.01 24.71 23.26
C THR A 38 -8.14 23.49 23.54
N THR A 39 -8.11 23.00 24.79
CA THR A 39 -7.17 21.94 25.21
C THR A 39 -7.90 20.64 25.56
N TRP A 40 -7.25 19.52 25.27
CA TRP A 40 -7.70 18.20 25.72
C TRP A 40 -7.40 18.01 27.21
N ARG A 41 -8.31 17.32 27.89
CA ARG A 41 -8.22 16.96 29.30
C ARG A 41 -8.61 15.50 29.47
N PHE A 42 -7.94 14.83 30.38
CA PHE A 42 -8.08 13.39 30.59
C PHE A 42 -8.30 13.15 32.07
N LYS A 43 -9.37 12.44 32.45
CA LYS A 43 -9.51 12.01 33.84
C LYS A 43 -8.53 10.88 34.10
N ARG A 44 -7.80 10.96 35.21
CA ARG A 44 -6.81 9.95 35.60
C ARG A 44 -7.42 8.54 35.68
N SER A 45 -8.57 8.42 36.34
CA SER A 45 -9.30 7.14 36.45
C SER A 45 -9.63 6.53 35.09
N ASP A 46 -10.05 7.37 34.13
CA ASP A 46 -10.45 6.91 32.80
C ASP A 46 -9.23 6.43 32.00
N ILE A 47 -8.07 7.07 32.18
CA ILE A 47 -6.80 6.64 31.59
C ILE A 47 -6.35 5.31 32.21
N GLU A 48 -6.41 5.17 33.52
CA GLU A 48 -6.03 3.94 34.24
C GLU A 48 -6.91 2.76 33.83
N GLU A 49 -8.23 2.95 33.78
CA GLU A 49 -9.16 1.94 33.28
C GLU A 49 -8.93 1.60 31.81
N TRP A 50 -8.63 2.59 30.98
CA TRP A 50 -8.31 2.40 29.57
C TRP A 50 -7.03 1.58 29.39
N VAL A 51 -5.96 1.87 30.16
CA VAL A 51 -4.72 1.09 30.16
C VAL A 51 -4.99 -0.35 30.61
N ASN A 52 -5.68 -0.53 31.74
CA ASN A 52 -5.97 -1.87 32.26
C ASN A 52 -6.81 -2.70 31.27
N ARG A 53 -7.76 -2.06 30.56
CA ARG A 53 -8.53 -2.71 29.48
C ARG A 53 -7.66 -3.12 28.29
N LYS A 54 -6.67 -2.31 27.93
CA LYS A 54 -5.71 -2.61 26.85
C LYS A 54 -4.76 -3.73 27.23
N LEU A 55 -4.35 -3.79 28.50
CA LEU A 55 -3.47 -4.83 29.05
C LEU A 55 -4.21 -6.15 29.33
N SER A 56 -5.53 -6.11 29.57
CA SER A 56 -6.36 -7.29 29.91
C SER A 56 -7.12 -7.89 28.72
N ALA A 57 -7.29 -7.15 27.62
CA ALA A 57 -7.79 -7.71 26.37
C ALA A 57 -6.64 -8.45 25.65
N PRO A 58 -6.89 -9.57 24.92
CA PRO A 58 -5.93 -10.07 23.95
C PRO A 58 -5.65 -8.93 22.97
N GLU A 59 -4.38 -8.51 22.89
CA GLU A 59 -3.91 -7.28 22.24
C GLU A 59 -4.76 -6.86 21.03
N GLY A 60 -5.65 -5.92 21.28
CA GLY A 60 -6.60 -5.42 20.31
C GLY A 60 -6.87 -3.96 20.58
N THR A 61 -6.25 -3.11 19.76
CA THR A 61 -6.45 -1.66 19.56
C THR A 61 -5.56 -0.71 20.36
N ALA A 62 -5.15 0.41 19.74
CA ALA A 62 -4.37 1.57 20.22
C ALA A 62 -2.83 1.44 20.39
N GLN A 63 -2.17 1.30 19.23
CA GLN A 63 -0.90 1.87 18.74
C GLN A 63 0.47 1.52 19.37
N GLU A 64 1.36 1.14 18.45
CA GLU A 64 2.80 0.81 18.57
C GLU A 64 3.13 -0.54 19.21
N ALA A 65 2.65 -1.63 18.59
CA ALA A 65 3.36 -2.90 18.65
C ALA A 65 4.64 -2.79 17.78
N PRO A 66 5.77 -3.40 18.18
CA PRO A 66 6.87 -3.64 17.26
C PRO A 66 6.34 -4.49 16.10
N ASP A 67 6.97 -4.34 14.95
CA ASP A 67 6.77 -5.04 13.67
C ASP A 67 6.54 -6.56 13.83
N ARG A 68 5.37 -6.97 14.32
CA ARG A 68 4.80 -8.27 13.99
C ARG A 68 4.26 -8.05 12.59
N GLU A 69 5.11 -8.38 11.63
CA GLU A 69 4.82 -8.48 10.21
C GLU A 69 3.32 -8.69 9.98
N ARG A 70 2.60 -7.59 9.70
CA ARG A 70 1.32 -7.74 9.03
C ARG A 70 1.69 -8.29 7.67
N ILE A 71 1.64 -9.61 7.59
CA ILE A 71 1.68 -10.41 6.39
C ILE A 71 0.90 -9.65 5.32
N ILE A 72 1.63 -9.04 4.40
CA ILE A 72 1.01 -8.41 3.23
C ILE A 72 0.74 -9.57 2.30
N ARG A 73 -0.51 -9.70 1.84
CA ARG A 73 -0.84 -10.69 0.82
C ARG A 73 -1.07 -9.96 -0.49
N ILE A 74 -0.58 -10.54 -1.58
CA ILE A 74 -0.88 -10.03 -2.93
C ILE A 74 -2.39 -9.94 -3.17
N GLU A 75 -3.16 -10.88 -2.59
CA GLU A 75 -4.63 -10.91 -2.63
C GLU A 75 -5.27 -9.63 -2.07
N ASP A 76 -4.62 -8.95 -1.13
CA ASP A 76 -5.12 -7.69 -0.57
C ASP A 76 -4.84 -6.49 -1.49
N ILE A 77 -4.01 -6.64 -2.53
CA ILE A 77 -3.53 -5.58 -3.43
C ILE A 77 -4.11 -5.76 -4.84
N ILE A 78 -4.02 -6.96 -5.39
CA ILE A 78 -4.41 -7.33 -6.75
C ILE A 78 -5.57 -8.31 -6.66
N THR A 79 -6.57 -8.12 -7.50
CA THR A 79 -7.72 -9.02 -7.66
C THR A 79 -7.78 -9.48 -9.11
N GLU A 80 -8.45 -10.61 -9.37
CA GLU A 80 -8.52 -11.23 -10.70
C GLU A 80 -9.07 -10.28 -11.78
N ASP A 81 -10.04 -9.43 -11.44
CA ASP A 81 -10.64 -8.41 -12.31
C ASP A 81 -9.69 -7.26 -12.66
N ARG A 82 -8.60 -7.09 -11.91
CA ARG A 82 -7.54 -6.09 -12.20
C ARG A 82 -6.34 -6.71 -12.91
N VAL A 83 -6.54 -7.84 -13.57
CA VAL A 83 -5.58 -8.48 -14.46
C VAL A 83 -6.10 -8.43 -15.88
N ILE A 84 -5.36 -7.74 -16.76
CA ILE A 84 -5.75 -7.50 -18.15
C ILE A 84 -4.63 -7.91 -19.12
N PHE A 85 -5.03 -8.27 -20.34
CA PHE A 85 -4.10 -8.54 -21.44
C PHE A 85 -4.04 -7.34 -22.38
N LEU A 86 -2.88 -6.69 -22.43
CA LEU A 86 -2.69 -5.46 -23.18
C LEU A 86 -2.45 -5.78 -24.67
N ASN A 87 -3.04 -4.97 -25.54
CA ASN A 87 -2.90 -5.10 -26.99
C ASN A 87 -2.21 -3.88 -27.61
N HIS A 88 -1.21 -3.34 -26.90
CA HIS A 88 -0.50 -2.12 -27.25
C HIS A 88 0.98 -2.38 -27.51
N ARG A 89 1.58 -1.57 -28.39
CA ARG A 89 3.03 -1.57 -28.71
C ARG A 89 3.77 -0.35 -28.15
N HIS A 90 3.03 0.60 -27.58
CA HIS A 90 3.56 1.86 -27.07
C HIS A 90 3.29 1.99 -25.58
N LYS A 91 4.28 2.49 -24.84
CA LYS A 91 4.26 2.66 -23.38
C LYS A 91 3.05 3.47 -22.95
N ARG A 92 2.77 4.58 -23.62
CA ARG A 92 1.69 5.49 -23.24
C ARG A 92 0.33 4.79 -23.23
N ASP A 93 0.01 4.05 -24.28
CA ASP A 93 -1.28 3.38 -24.41
C ASP A 93 -1.42 2.24 -23.40
N ALA A 94 -0.35 1.46 -23.21
CA ALA A 94 -0.31 0.39 -22.21
C ALA A 94 -0.52 0.92 -20.78
N LEU A 95 0.10 2.06 -20.44
CA LEU A 95 -0.07 2.70 -19.14
C LEU A 95 -1.49 3.27 -18.97
N LEU A 96 -2.07 3.89 -20.00
CA LEU A 96 -3.43 4.42 -19.94
C LEU A 96 -4.47 3.32 -19.70
N GLU A 97 -4.39 2.21 -20.43
CA GLU A 97 -5.30 1.07 -20.24
C GLU A 97 -5.18 0.48 -18.83
N LEU A 98 -3.95 0.42 -18.29
CA LEU A 98 -3.73 -0.01 -16.89
C LEU A 98 -4.25 0.97 -15.85
N ILE A 99 -4.11 2.27 -16.09
CA ILE A 99 -4.67 3.31 -15.23
C ILE A 99 -6.19 3.18 -15.17
N ASP A 100 -6.84 2.99 -16.33
CA ASP A 100 -8.29 2.77 -16.41
C ASP A 100 -8.71 1.55 -15.60
N CYS A 101 -8.01 0.43 -15.77
CA CYS A 101 -8.24 -0.80 -15.01
C CYS A 101 -8.04 -0.59 -13.50
N LEU A 102 -6.94 0.05 -13.08
CA LEU A 102 -6.65 0.30 -11.67
C LEU A 102 -7.68 1.23 -11.02
N ALA A 103 -8.15 2.23 -11.76
CA ALA A 103 -9.15 3.20 -11.33
C ALA A 103 -10.54 2.61 -11.09
N THR A 104 -10.83 1.40 -11.60
CA THR A 104 -12.06 0.66 -11.25
C THR A 104 -12.12 0.27 -9.78
N SER A 105 -10.97 0.22 -9.09
CA SER A 105 -10.93 -0.08 -7.66
C SER A 105 -11.60 1.03 -6.85
N PRO A 106 -12.48 0.69 -5.89
CA PRO A 106 -13.08 1.69 -5.01
C PRO A 106 -12.04 2.40 -4.11
N ARG A 107 -10.78 1.93 -4.10
CA ARG A 107 -9.66 2.55 -3.37
C ARG A 107 -9.05 3.74 -4.11
N ILE A 108 -9.28 3.86 -5.42
CA ILE A 108 -8.88 5.02 -6.22
C ILE A 108 -10.04 6.02 -6.19
N LYS A 109 -9.83 7.21 -5.63
CA LYS A 109 -10.85 8.27 -5.56
C LYS A 109 -10.74 9.29 -6.67
N ASP A 110 -9.60 9.36 -7.34
CA ASP A 110 -9.32 10.30 -8.43
C ASP A 110 -8.48 9.61 -9.50
N ARG A 111 -9.12 9.26 -10.62
CA ARG A 111 -8.45 8.66 -11.78
C ARG A 111 -7.47 9.64 -12.43
N GLU A 112 -7.82 10.92 -12.51
CA GLU A 112 -7.00 11.92 -13.19
C GLU A 112 -5.73 12.23 -12.40
N GLU A 113 -5.80 12.28 -11.07
CA GLU A 113 -4.60 12.35 -10.21
C GLU A 113 -3.72 11.13 -10.38
N LEU A 114 -4.31 9.92 -10.43
CA LEU A 114 -3.57 8.69 -10.69
C LEU A 114 -2.81 8.76 -12.01
N GLU A 115 -3.48 9.15 -13.10
CA GLU A 115 -2.86 9.30 -14.43
C GLU A 115 -1.69 10.30 -14.39
N ARG A 116 -1.94 11.52 -13.91
CA ARG A 116 -0.93 12.58 -13.87
C ARG A 116 0.30 12.16 -13.07
N GLU A 117 0.10 11.61 -11.87
CA GLU A 117 1.23 11.25 -11.01
C GLU A 117 1.99 10.02 -11.52
N ILE A 118 1.32 9.06 -12.19
CA ILE A 118 1.99 7.92 -12.84
C ILE A 118 2.90 8.43 -13.97
N PHE A 119 2.39 9.28 -14.87
CA PHE A 119 3.20 9.81 -15.97
C PHE A 119 4.34 10.70 -15.48
N LYS A 120 4.08 11.57 -14.51
CA LYS A 120 5.12 12.37 -13.87
C LYS A 120 6.21 11.52 -13.22
N ARG A 121 5.84 10.40 -12.58
CA ARG A 121 6.82 9.44 -12.04
C ARG A 121 7.64 8.79 -13.14
N GLU A 122 7.00 8.38 -14.23
CA GLU A 122 7.64 7.73 -15.37
C GLU A 122 8.60 8.68 -16.12
N GLU A 123 8.28 9.97 -16.20
CA GLU A 123 9.12 11.02 -16.80
C GLU A 123 10.43 11.26 -16.02
N LEU A 124 10.42 11.11 -14.69
CA LEU A 124 11.64 11.25 -13.88
C LEU A 124 12.68 10.20 -14.24
N MET A 125 12.23 8.96 -14.43
CA MET A 125 13.03 7.81 -14.82
C MET A 125 12.08 6.66 -15.16
N SER A 126 12.39 5.93 -16.22
CA SER A 126 11.63 4.73 -16.61
C SER A 126 11.44 3.79 -15.43
N THR A 127 10.22 3.24 -15.32
CA THR A 127 9.88 2.19 -14.35
C THR A 127 10.13 0.79 -14.90
N GLY A 128 10.73 0.68 -16.09
CA GLY A 128 11.17 -0.57 -16.70
C GLY A 128 12.43 -1.07 -16.01
N ILE A 129 12.27 -2.08 -15.15
CA ILE A 129 13.36 -2.61 -14.31
C ILE A 129 14.24 -3.65 -15.03
N GLY A 130 13.93 -3.93 -16.29
CA GLY A 130 14.58 -4.93 -17.14
C GLY A 130 13.87 -6.29 -17.12
N GLN A 131 14.41 -7.24 -17.88
CA GLN A 131 13.89 -8.61 -18.04
C GLN A 131 12.42 -8.64 -18.53
N GLY A 132 12.04 -7.65 -19.34
CA GLY A 132 10.69 -7.49 -19.86
C GLY A 132 9.65 -7.01 -18.85
N ILE A 133 10.07 -6.46 -17.71
CA ILE A 133 9.21 -6.02 -16.62
C ILE A 133 9.22 -4.50 -16.47
N ALA A 134 8.04 -3.94 -16.19
CA ALA A 134 7.91 -2.62 -15.60
C ALA A 134 7.02 -2.63 -14.35
N VAL A 135 7.33 -1.72 -13.41
CA VAL A 135 6.56 -1.56 -12.17
C VAL A 135 6.22 -0.08 -11.94
N PRO A 136 5.27 0.51 -12.71
CA PRO A 136 4.81 1.87 -12.51
C PRO A 136 4.17 2.02 -11.13
N HIS A 137 4.60 3.01 -10.35
CA HIS A 137 4.14 3.12 -8.98
C HIS A 137 4.04 4.54 -8.48
N VAL A 138 3.00 4.84 -7.70
CA VAL A 138 2.83 6.15 -7.06
C VAL A 138 2.29 6.03 -5.65
N ARG A 139 2.50 7.10 -4.88
CA ARG A 139 1.80 7.36 -3.63
C ARG A 139 1.06 8.68 -3.78
N ILE A 140 -0.27 8.66 -3.63
CA ILE A 140 -1.14 9.82 -3.84
C ILE A 140 -2.21 9.90 -2.74
N HIS A 141 -2.78 11.08 -2.53
CA HIS A 141 -3.74 11.31 -1.43
C HIS A 141 -5.13 10.74 -1.71
N SER A 142 -5.54 10.67 -2.97
CA SER A 142 -6.81 10.07 -3.39
C SER A 142 -6.85 8.53 -3.30
N VAL A 143 -5.77 7.88 -2.86
CA VAL A 143 -5.73 6.43 -2.66
C VAL A 143 -5.96 6.10 -1.18
N THR A 144 -6.96 5.27 -0.89
CA THR A 144 -7.31 4.94 0.51
C THR A 144 -6.51 3.78 1.11
N ASP A 145 -5.99 2.89 0.28
CA ASP A 145 -5.14 1.75 0.67
C ASP A 145 -4.35 1.27 -0.55
N LEU A 146 -3.23 0.56 -0.33
CA LEU A 146 -2.42 -0.02 -1.40
C LEU A 146 -3.26 -0.91 -2.34
N VAL A 147 -3.14 -0.66 -3.64
CA VAL A 147 -3.87 -1.37 -4.70
C VAL A 147 -2.97 -1.54 -5.92
N GLY A 148 -3.18 -2.60 -6.70
CA GLY A 148 -2.45 -2.85 -7.93
C GLY A 148 -3.30 -3.43 -9.05
N ALA A 149 -2.75 -3.30 -10.26
CA ALA A 149 -3.26 -3.87 -11.50
C ALA A 149 -2.10 -4.50 -12.29
N VAL A 150 -2.42 -5.52 -13.10
CA VAL A 150 -1.45 -6.31 -13.85
C VAL A 150 -1.82 -6.29 -15.32
N GLY A 151 -0.84 -5.93 -16.15
CA GLY A 151 -0.94 -5.97 -17.60
C GLY A 151 0.04 -6.99 -18.16
N ILE A 152 -0.48 -7.97 -18.89
CA ILE A 152 0.32 -8.89 -19.71
C ILE A 152 0.17 -8.47 -21.17
N SER A 153 1.23 -7.87 -21.73
CA SER A 153 1.21 -7.41 -23.11
C SER A 153 1.39 -8.57 -24.09
N LYS A 154 0.53 -8.59 -25.11
CA LYS A 154 0.63 -9.49 -26.26
C LYS A 154 1.76 -9.13 -27.22
N PHE A 155 2.20 -7.87 -27.18
CA PHE A 155 3.27 -7.35 -28.01
C PHE A 155 4.39 -6.77 -27.16
N ASP A 156 5.59 -6.78 -27.72
CA ASP A 156 6.73 -6.08 -27.16
C ASP A 156 6.47 -4.57 -27.17
N ILE A 157 6.67 -3.92 -26.02
CA ILE A 157 6.62 -2.47 -25.86
C ILE A 157 8.06 -1.96 -25.87
N GLU A 158 8.53 -1.53 -27.05
CA GLU A 158 9.93 -1.18 -27.29
C GLU A 158 10.30 0.22 -26.76
N ASP A 159 9.35 1.14 -26.72
CA ASP A 159 9.55 2.53 -26.28
C ASP A 159 9.49 2.71 -24.75
N TYR A 160 9.54 1.61 -23.98
CA TYR A 160 9.48 1.67 -22.53
C TYR A 160 10.74 2.29 -21.90
N GLN A 161 11.88 2.20 -22.60
CA GLN A 161 13.20 2.67 -22.13
C GLN A 161 13.63 1.95 -20.84
N SER A 162 13.50 0.62 -20.80
CA SER A 162 13.91 -0.17 -19.64
C SER A 162 15.41 -0.05 -19.35
N LEU A 163 15.80 -0.37 -18.12
CA LEU A 163 17.20 -0.31 -17.65
C LEU A 163 18.18 -1.12 -18.52
N ASP A 164 17.71 -2.23 -19.10
CA ASP A 164 18.49 -3.14 -19.95
C ASP A 164 18.22 -2.95 -21.46
N ASN A 165 17.44 -1.93 -21.83
CA ASN A 165 16.97 -1.66 -23.19
C ASN A 165 16.20 -2.82 -23.86
N GLN A 166 15.67 -3.76 -23.07
CA GLN A 166 14.79 -4.82 -23.57
C GLN A 166 13.32 -4.36 -23.58
N PRO A 167 12.50 -4.83 -24.55
CA PRO A 167 11.09 -4.49 -24.58
C PRO A 167 10.35 -5.01 -23.34
N VAL A 168 9.34 -4.27 -22.90
CA VAL A 168 8.49 -4.67 -21.77
C VAL A 168 7.28 -5.46 -22.25
N ARG A 169 6.96 -6.55 -21.54
CA ARG A 169 5.75 -7.36 -21.74
C ARG A 169 4.92 -7.53 -20.47
N ILE A 170 5.51 -7.38 -19.29
CA ILE A 170 4.84 -7.53 -17.99
C ILE A 170 4.85 -6.19 -17.29
N ILE A 171 3.68 -5.65 -16.96
CA ILE A 171 3.55 -4.40 -16.23
C ILE A 171 2.72 -4.65 -14.96
N ILE A 172 3.27 -4.33 -13.80
CA ILE A 172 2.51 -4.35 -12.54
C ILE A 172 2.46 -2.93 -11.98
N MET A 173 1.29 -2.31 -12.08
CA MET A 173 1.06 -0.94 -11.61
C MET A 173 0.61 -0.94 -10.15
N LEU A 174 1.18 -0.07 -9.32
CA LEU A 174 0.84 0.06 -7.90
C LEU A 174 0.47 1.51 -7.55
N ALA A 175 -0.58 1.68 -6.74
CA ALA A 175 -0.94 2.96 -6.14
C ALA A 175 -1.15 2.78 -4.64
N GLY A 176 -0.53 3.64 -3.83
CA GLY A 176 -0.61 3.54 -2.36
C GLY A 176 -0.93 4.86 -1.68
N ALA A 177 -1.45 4.78 -0.46
CA ALA A 177 -1.64 5.95 0.40
C ALA A 177 -0.30 6.42 1.02
N TYR A 178 -0.14 7.72 1.26
CA TYR A 178 1.09 8.28 1.84
C TYR A 178 1.44 7.74 3.24
N ASN A 179 0.44 7.37 4.03
CA ASN A 179 0.60 6.87 5.40
C ASN A 179 0.97 5.38 5.49
N GLN A 180 1.18 4.69 4.35
CA GLN A 180 1.44 3.26 4.29
C GLN A 180 2.81 2.93 3.68
N HIS A 181 3.85 3.69 4.04
CA HIS A 181 5.17 3.57 3.42
C HIS A 181 5.79 2.17 3.54
N ALA A 182 5.77 1.58 4.74
CA ALA A 182 6.30 0.24 4.96
C ALA A 182 5.56 -0.84 4.12
N LYS A 183 4.22 -0.79 4.11
CA LYS A 183 3.39 -1.71 3.31
C LYS A 183 3.72 -1.62 1.83
N TYR A 184 3.86 -0.40 1.34
CA TYR A 184 4.22 -0.09 -0.04
C TYR A 184 5.59 -0.65 -0.43
N LEU A 185 6.63 -0.42 0.38
CA LEU A 185 7.98 -0.92 0.09
C LEU A 185 8.07 -2.45 0.12
N LYS A 186 7.43 -3.09 1.10
CA LYS A 186 7.37 -4.56 1.18
C LYS A 186 6.69 -5.17 -0.05
N ALA A 187 5.55 -4.62 -0.47
CA ALA A 187 4.86 -5.08 -1.68
C ALA A 187 5.72 -4.91 -2.94
N LEU A 188 6.36 -3.74 -3.10
CA LEU A 188 7.22 -3.47 -4.25
C LEU A 188 8.43 -4.42 -4.29
N SER A 189 9.10 -4.62 -3.16
CA SER A 189 10.23 -5.53 -3.01
C SER A 189 9.83 -6.96 -3.40
N TYR A 190 8.69 -7.43 -2.87
CA TYR A 190 8.21 -8.76 -3.14
C TYR A 190 7.81 -8.98 -4.59
N ILE A 191 7.02 -8.08 -5.17
CA ILE A 191 6.61 -8.17 -6.58
C ILE A 191 7.86 -8.20 -7.46
N SER A 192 8.82 -7.32 -7.18
CA SER A 192 10.09 -7.28 -7.93
C SER A 192 10.88 -8.58 -7.79
N ALA A 193 10.99 -9.15 -6.59
CA ALA A 193 11.69 -10.41 -6.34
C ALA A 193 11.01 -11.60 -7.02
N LYS A 194 9.68 -11.64 -7.00
CA LYS A 194 8.88 -12.69 -7.65
C LYS A 194 9.05 -12.65 -9.16
N LEU A 195 8.95 -11.46 -9.77
CA LEU A 195 9.09 -11.30 -11.21
C LEU A 195 10.53 -11.52 -11.71
N LYS A 196 11.55 -11.44 -10.84
CA LYS A 196 12.92 -11.82 -11.20
C LYS A 196 13.11 -13.33 -11.41
N GLN A 197 12.18 -14.16 -10.96
CA GLN A 197 12.19 -15.60 -11.26
C GLN A 197 11.76 -15.83 -12.70
N GLU A 198 12.63 -16.46 -13.49
CA GLU A 198 12.41 -16.67 -14.93
C GLU A 198 11.20 -17.53 -15.21
N GLU A 199 11.03 -18.61 -14.45
CA GLU A 199 9.90 -19.54 -14.57
C GLU A 199 8.57 -18.83 -14.31
N VAL A 200 8.55 -17.86 -13.40
CA VAL A 200 7.36 -17.04 -13.12
C VAL A 200 7.06 -16.14 -14.32
N ARG A 201 8.07 -15.45 -14.89
CA ARG A 201 7.86 -14.61 -16.07
C ARG A 201 7.33 -15.41 -17.24
N GLU A 202 7.96 -16.54 -17.56
CA GLU A 202 7.54 -17.41 -18.68
C GLU A 202 6.10 -17.90 -18.48
N SER A 203 5.74 -18.29 -17.26
CA SER A 203 4.38 -18.70 -16.93
C SER A 203 3.38 -17.56 -17.09
N LEU A 204 3.73 -16.33 -16.68
CA LEU A 204 2.89 -15.15 -16.86
C LEU A 204 2.69 -14.81 -18.35
N LEU A 205 3.74 -14.93 -19.15
CA LEU A 205 3.71 -14.63 -20.59
C LEU A 205 2.95 -15.67 -21.43
N THR A 206 2.77 -16.89 -20.92
CA THR A 206 2.05 -17.98 -21.60
C THR A 206 0.62 -18.16 -21.11
N ALA A 207 0.24 -17.49 -20.01
CA ALA A 207 -1.11 -17.50 -19.48
C ALA A 207 -2.13 -16.98 -20.49
N LYS A 208 -3.31 -17.60 -20.52
CA LYS A 208 -4.38 -17.30 -21.49
C LYS A 208 -5.58 -16.60 -20.87
N GLU A 209 -5.66 -16.61 -19.55
CA GLU A 209 -6.77 -16.02 -18.80
C GLU A 209 -6.28 -15.28 -17.55
N SER A 210 -7.03 -14.25 -17.14
CA SER A 210 -6.71 -13.40 -15.98
C SER A 210 -6.56 -14.22 -14.69
N ARG A 211 -7.33 -15.30 -14.57
CA ARG A 211 -7.30 -16.22 -13.44
C ARG A 211 -5.97 -16.97 -13.30
N GLU A 212 -5.36 -17.38 -14.42
CA GLU A 212 -4.06 -18.06 -14.42
C GLU A 212 -2.97 -17.12 -13.93
N VAL A 213 -2.93 -15.92 -14.50
CA VAL A 213 -2.01 -14.85 -14.09
C VAL A 213 -2.18 -14.52 -12.60
N TYR A 214 -3.42 -14.30 -12.15
CA TYR A 214 -3.73 -14.03 -10.75
C TYR A 214 -3.22 -15.16 -9.82
N LYS A 215 -3.51 -16.42 -10.16
CA LYS A 215 -3.04 -17.60 -9.40
C LYS A 215 -1.52 -17.67 -9.33
N LEU A 216 -0.81 -17.39 -10.42
CA LEU A 216 0.66 -17.36 -10.45
C LEU A 216 1.20 -16.29 -9.49
N LEU A 217 0.57 -15.12 -9.46
CA LEU A 217 0.98 -14.01 -8.61
C LEU A 217 0.72 -14.25 -7.12
N ILE A 218 -0.27 -15.04 -6.73
CA ILE A 218 -0.55 -15.38 -5.32
C ILE A 218 0.07 -16.72 -4.88
N LYS A 219 0.62 -17.51 -5.82
CA LYS A 219 1.27 -18.80 -5.50
C LYS A 219 2.50 -18.54 -4.63
N GLY A 220 2.54 -19.16 -3.45
CA GLY A 220 3.61 -18.94 -2.47
C GLY A 220 3.30 -17.87 -1.40
N ASP A 221 2.24 -17.07 -1.58
CA ASP A 221 1.85 -16.00 -0.64
C ASP A 221 1.01 -16.46 0.56
N ARG A 222 0.79 -17.77 0.73
CA ARG A 222 -0.05 -18.31 1.80
C ARG A 222 0.45 -17.98 3.20
N ASN A 223 1.75 -17.70 3.34
CA ASN A 223 2.38 -17.29 4.60
C ASN A 223 2.66 -15.77 4.67
N GLY A 224 2.26 -15.02 3.66
CA GLY A 224 2.52 -13.58 3.56
C GLY A 224 3.88 -13.19 3.01
N ILE A 225 3.95 -11.90 2.68
CA ILE A 225 5.19 -11.21 2.37
C ILE A 225 5.78 -10.71 3.69
N THR A 226 6.94 -11.24 4.06
CA THR A 226 7.74 -10.87 5.24
C THR A 226 8.48 -9.56 4.99
#